data_AF-A0AAU9LHY4-F1
#
_entry.id   AF-A0AAU9LHY4-F1
#
_cell.length_a   1.000
_cell.length_b   1.000
_cell.length_c   1.000
_cell.angle_alpha   90.00
_cell.angle_beta   90.00
_cell.angle_gamma   90.00
#
_symmetry.space_group_name_H-M   'P 1'
#
loop_
_entity.id
_entity.type
_entity.pdbx_description
1 polymer ?
#
loop_
_entity_poly.entity_id
_entity_poly.type
_entity_poly.pdbx_seq_one_letter_code
_entity_poly.pdbx_strand_id
1 'polypeptide(L)'
;MSRVSFLPLHDLAPQLLRRERQCSDIDNELLSNTLRGGRKANHYRKLMVELVRCHPVLSRRDFIYQNHKERYAAGLKKIYHYVLLVKSHCIEDPRNQQELYVALGERLPLEVHRAMFIPTLENQADQEQQAKWLPLARNFKIIGTYAQTEMGHGSNVQGIETTAIYDKGKQEYVINSPTLTSRKWWPGGLGSTATHAIVYARLEIDGVKKKCPSFHRAFKIVGGPYAATWDRHWRYWTEGGIQLA
;
A
#
# COMPACT_ATOMS: atom_id res chain seq x y z
N MET A 1 -42.50 -16.19 47.00
CA MET A 1 -41.43 -15.26 46.63
C MET A 1 -40.50 -15.96 45.66
N SER A 2 -40.58 -15.65 44.36
CA SER A 2 -39.69 -16.23 43.34
C SER A 2 -38.26 -15.73 43.57
N ARG A 3 -37.28 -16.65 43.61
CA ARG A 3 -35.86 -16.31 43.71
C ARG A 3 -35.48 -15.48 42.49
N VAL A 4 -35.09 -14.23 42.70
CA VAL A 4 -34.41 -13.43 41.68
C VAL A 4 -33.06 -14.09 41.45
N SER A 5 -32.91 -14.77 40.31
CA SER A 5 -31.64 -15.34 39.89
C SER A 5 -30.70 -14.21 39.49
N PHE A 6 -29.76 -13.85 40.37
CA PHE A 6 -28.69 -12.92 40.04
C PHE A 6 -27.68 -13.64 39.13
N LEU A 7 -27.84 -13.46 37.82
CA LEU A 7 -26.81 -13.82 36.85
C LEU A 7 -25.71 -12.74 36.87
N PRO A 8 -24.42 -13.11 37.00
CA PRO A 8 -23.32 -12.18 36.85
C PRO A 8 -23.35 -11.48 35.49
N LEU A 9 -22.91 -10.23 35.44
CA LEU A 9 -22.93 -9.41 34.22
C LEU A 9 -22.20 -10.06 33.03
N HIS A 10 -21.09 -10.79 33.30
CA HIS A 10 -20.32 -11.48 32.26
C HIS A 10 -21.08 -12.63 31.61
N ASP A 11 -21.95 -13.32 32.37
CA ASP A 11 -22.80 -14.40 31.87
C ASP A 11 -24.07 -13.88 31.20
N LEU A 12 -24.46 -12.63 31.51
CA LEU A 12 -25.62 -11.97 30.94
C LEU A 12 -25.38 -11.47 29.52
N ALA A 13 -24.19 -10.98 29.19
CA ALA A 13 -23.89 -10.39 27.89
C ALA A 13 -24.13 -11.36 26.69
N PRO A 14 -23.69 -12.64 26.71
CA PRO A 14 -24.01 -13.59 25.64
C PRO A 14 -25.52 -13.91 25.53
N GLN A 15 -26.28 -13.79 26.62
CA GLN A 15 -27.73 -13.99 26.61
C GLN A 15 -28.45 -12.80 26.00
N LEU A 16 -28.08 -11.58 26.38
CA LEU A 16 -28.61 -10.35 25.79
C LEU A 16 -28.34 -10.29 24.28
N LEU A 17 -27.10 -10.58 23.85
CA LEU A 17 -26.77 -10.63 22.42
C LEU A 17 -27.59 -11.69 21.66
N ARG A 18 -27.89 -12.85 22.29
CA ARG A 18 -28.76 -13.86 21.68
C ARG A 18 -30.19 -13.36 21.53
N ARG A 19 -30.73 -12.72 22.58
CA ARG A 19 -32.07 -12.12 22.55
C ARG A 19 -32.19 -11.08 21.44
N GLU A 20 -31.26 -10.12 21.36
CA GLU A 20 -31.29 -9.08 20.33
C GLU A 20 -31.20 -9.67 18.92
N ARG A 21 -30.38 -10.71 18.71
CA ARG A 21 -30.29 -11.41 17.41
C ARG A 21 -31.59 -12.13 17.02
N GLN A 22 -32.36 -12.61 17.99
CA GLN A 22 -33.65 -13.27 17.76
C GLN A 22 -34.78 -12.28 17.45
N CYS A 23 -34.64 -11.02 17.87
CA CYS A 23 -35.64 -9.98 17.64
C CYS A 23 -35.53 -9.31 16.25
N SER A 24 -34.59 -9.74 15.40
CA SER A 24 -34.41 -9.19 14.06
C SER A 24 -35.09 -10.03 13.00
N ASP A 25 -35.79 -9.35 12.10
CA ASP A 25 -36.41 -9.87 10.87
C ASP A 25 -35.48 -9.80 9.65
N ILE A 26 -34.25 -9.32 9.82
CA ILE A 26 -33.28 -9.16 8.75
C ILE A 26 -32.63 -10.50 8.41
N ASP A 27 -32.73 -10.92 7.14
CA ASP A 27 -31.90 -12.00 6.61
C ASP A 27 -30.43 -11.55 6.52
N ASN A 28 -29.65 -11.98 7.51
CA ASN A 28 -28.24 -11.67 7.63
C ASN A 28 -27.40 -12.18 6.45
N GLU A 29 -27.77 -13.32 5.87
CA GLU A 29 -27.05 -13.88 4.73
C GLU A 29 -27.32 -13.04 3.48
N LEU A 30 -28.59 -12.73 3.21
CA LEU A 30 -28.97 -11.83 2.12
C LEU A 30 -28.30 -10.47 2.27
N LEU A 31 -28.41 -9.84 3.45
CA LEU A 31 -27.79 -8.54 3.71
C LEU A 31 -26.27 -8.58 3.52
N SER A 32 -25.60 -9.58 4.11
CA SER A 32 -24.14 -9.72 4.00
C SER A 32 -23.70 -9.94 2.56
N ASN A 33 -24.44 -10.73 1.79
CA ASN A 33 -24.14 -10.97 0.39
C ASN A 33 -24.34 -9.68 -0.42
N THR A 34 -25.41 -8.94 -0.18
CA THR A 34 -25.68 -7.66 -0.85
C THR A 34 -24.58 -6.62 -0.58
N LEU A 35 -24.22 -6.41 0.69
CA LEU A 35 -23.18 -5.44 1.09
C LEU A 35 -21.78 -5.80 0.58
N ARG A 36 -21.53 -7.07 0.25
CA ARG A 36 -20.21 -7.59 -0.16
C ARG A 36 -20.13 -7.87 -1.66
N GLY A 37 -21.04 -7.33 -2.47
CA GLY A 37 -21.00 -7.47 -3.93
C GLY A 37 -21.45 -8.84 -4.44
N GLY A 38 -22.30 -9.53 -3.67
CA GLY A 38 -22.95 -10.79 -4.03
C GLY A 38 -22.40 -12.02 -3.30
N ARG A 39 -23.11 -13.14 -3.47
CA ARG A 39 -22.79 -14.44 -2.84
C ARG A 39 -21.36 -14.90 -3.10
N LYS A 40 -20.92 -14.86 -4.37
CA LYS A 40 -19.58 -15.30 -4.78
C LYS A 40 -18.48 -14.48 -4.11
N ALA A 41 -18.59 -13.15 -4.14
CA ALA A 41 -17.61 -12.26 -3.53
C ALA A 41 -17.55 -12.42 -2.01
N ASN A 42 -18.71 -12.52 -1.34
CA ASN A 42 -18.75 -12.77 0.12
C ASN A 42 -18.19 -14.15 0.50
N HIS A 43 -18.40 -15.17 -0.35
CA HIS A 43 -17.81 -16.49 -0.16
C HIS A 43 -16.28 -16.43 -0.17
N TYR A 44 -15.67 -15.84 -1.22
CA TYR A 44 -14.21 -15.69 -1.27
C TYR A 44 -13.67 -14.82 -0.13
N ARG A 45 -14.37 -13.74 0.23
CA ARG A 45 -14.02 -12.94 1.41
C ARG A 45 -13.93 -13.79 2.68
N LYS A 46 -14.95 -14.63 2.93
CA LYS A 46 -14.96 -15.54 4.09
C LYS A 46 -13.78 -16.52 4.04
N LEU A 47 -13.44 -17.06 2.86
CA LEU A 47 -12.25 -17.89 2.67
C LEU A 47 -10.96 -17.14 3.00
N MET A 48 -10.79 -15.90 2.54
CA MET A 48 -9.59 -15.09 2.85
C MET A 48 -9.45 -14.82 4.35
N VAL A 49 -10.56 -14.51 5.03
CA VAL A 49 -10.57 -14.35 6.49
C VAL A 49 -10.19 -15.65 7.19
N GLU A 50 -10.70 -16.77 6.72
CA GLU A 50 -10.41 -18.09 7.30
C GLU A 50 -8.93 -18.48 7.14
N LEU A 51 -8.34 -18.22 5.96
CA LEU A 51 -6.91 -18.43 5.73
C LEU A 51 -6.06 -17.63 6.72
N VAL A 52 -6.40 -16.37 6.99
CA VAL A 52 -5.69 -15.55 7.98
C VAL A 52 -5.90 -16.08 9.40
N ARG A 53 -7.14 -16.46 9.74
CA ARG A 53 -7.49 -16.97 11.07
C ARG A 53 -6.70 -18.23 11.45
N CYS A 54 -6.52 -19.14 10.50
CA CYS A 54 -5.81 -20.40 10.70
C CYS A 54 -4.28 -20.26 10.64
N HIS A 55 -3.75 -19.13 10.14
CA HIS A 55 -2.31 -18.97 9.96
C HIS A 55 -1.63 -18.47 11.26
N PRO A 56 -0.61 -19.15 11.81
CA PRO A 56 -0.04 -18.88 13.14
C PRO A 56 0.59 -17.49 13.30
N VAL A 57 1.12 -16.91 12.23
CA VAL A 57 1.66 -15.52 12.24
C VAL A 57 0.63 -14.46 11.86
N LEU A 58 -0.14 -14.66 10.79
CA LEU A 58 -1.08 -13.66 10.28
C LEU A 58 -2.29 -13.45 11.20
N SER A 59 -2.69 -14.46 11.98
CA SER A 59 -3.81 -14.39 12.93
C SER A 59 -3.50 -13.57 14.18
N ARG A 60 -2.22 -13.32 14.50
CA ARG A 60 -1.81 -12.61 15.72
C ARG A 60 -2.39 -11.19 15.80
N ARG A 61 -2.78 -10.75 17.00
CA ARG A 61 -3.38 -9.42 17.29
C ARG A 61 -2.73 -8.71 18.49
N ASP A 62 -1.50 -9.10 18.83
CA ASP A 62 -0.75 -8.60 19.98
C ASP A 62 0.00 -7.28 19.71
N PHE A 63 -0.21 -6.64 18.56
CA PHE A 63 0.47 -5.39 18.16
C PHE A 63 0.20 -4.22 19.12
N ILE A 64 -0.85 -4.28 19.93
CA ILE A 64 -1.18 -3.27 20.96
C ILE A 64 -0.13 -3.26 22.08
N TYR A 65 0.54 -4.40 22.33
CA TYR A 65 1.54 -4.55 23.38
C TYR A 65 2.98 -4.33 22.89
N GLN A 66 3.15 -3.90 21.64
CA GLN A 66 4.45 -3.75 20.99
C GLN A 66 4.82 -2.27 20.85
N ASN A 67 6.09 -1.94 21.08
CA ASN A 67 6.61 -0.61 20.74
C ASN A 67 6.81 -0.46 19.21
N HIS A 68 7.19 0.73 18.76
CA HIS A 68 7.33 1.02 17.32
C HIS A 68 8.30 0.07 16.59
N LYS A 69 9.46 -0.24 17.19
CA LYS A 69 10.48 -1.10 16.57
C LYS A 69 9.99 -2.55 16.50
N GLU A 70 9.41 -3.04 17.59
CA GLU A 70 8.83 -4.39 17.65
C GLU A 70 7.70 -4.56 16.65
N ARG A 71 6.80 -3.56 16.58
CA ARG A 71 5.68 -3.57 15.64
C ARG A 71 6.14 -3.55 14.18
N TYR A 72 7.16 -2.78 13.87
CA TYR A 72 7.75 -2.80 12.53
C TYR A 72 8.35 -4.17 12.18
N ALA A 73 9.14 -4.76 13.08
CA ALA A 73 9.73 -6.08 12.87
C ALA A 73 8.67 -7.20 12.74
N ALA A 74 7.66 -7.19 13.60
CA ALA A 74 6.52 -8.11 13.54
C ALA A 74 5.72 -7.92 12.24
N GLY A 75 5.55 -6.67 11.81
CA GLY A 75 4.91 -6.31 10.55
C GLY A 75 5.65 -6.86 9.33
N LEU A 76 7.00 -6.78 9.30
CA LEU A 76 7.81 -7.39 8.24
C LEU A 76 7.66 -8.91 8.21
N LYS A 77 7.61 -9.55 9.39
CA LYS A 77 7.34 -11.00 9.48
C LYS A 77 5.95 -11.33 8.91
N LYS A 78 4.92 -10.54 9.22
CA LYS A 78 3.59 -10.71 8.61
C LYS A 78 3.60 -10.50 7.09
N ILE A 79 4.32 -9.50 6.59
CA ILE A 79 4.48 -9.29 5.14
C ILE A 79 5.07 -10.52 4.47
N TYR A 80 6.14 -11.10 5.04
CA TYR A 80 6.76 -12.32 4.50
C TYR A 80 5.75 -13.48 4.40
N HIS A 81 5.01 -13.75 5.47
CA HIS A 81 3.98 -14.80 5.47
C HIS A 81 2.80 -14.49 4.55
N TYR A 82 2.41 -13.22 4.42
CA TYR A 82 1.38 -12.79 3.48
C TYR A 82 1.80 -13.10 2.04
N VAL A 83 3.03 -12.74 1.65
CA VAL A 83 3.56 -13.00 0.30
C VAL A 83 3.63 -14.50 0.02
N LEU A 84 4.09 -15.31 0.99
CA LEU A 84 4.11 -16.76 0.84
C LEU A 84 2.70 -17.34 0.65
N LEU A 85 1.73 -16.87 1.44
CA LEU A 85 0.35 -17.34 1.38
C LEU A 85 -0.31 -17.01 0.03
N VAL A 86 -0.13 -15.78 -0.47
CA VAL A 86 -0.63 -15.35 -1.78
C VAL A 86 -0.06 -16.24 -2.89
N LYS A 87 1.24 -16.56 -2.83
CA LYS A 87 1.90 -17.42 -3.82
C LYS A 87 1.47 -18.88 -3.73
N SER A 88 1.41 -19.45 -2.53
CA SER A 88 1.09 -20.88 -2.35
C SER A 88 -0.35 -21.22 -2.70
N HIS A 89 -1.27 -20.26 -2.55
CA HIS A 89 -2.69 -20.45 -2.88
C HIS A 89 -3.08 -19.81 -4.22
N CYS A 90 -2.11 -19.34 -5.02
CA CYS A 90 -2.34 -18.69 -6.32
C CYS A 90 -3.44 -17.60 -6.27
N ILE A 91 -3.38 -16.72 -5.26
CA ILE A 91 -4.38 -15.67 -5.05
C ILE A 91 -4.07 -14.51 -6.00
N GLU A 92 -4.43 -14.65 -7.27
CA GLU A 92 -4.12 -13.67 -8.32
C GLU A 92 -5.09 -12.48 -8.34
N ASP A 93 -6.36 -12.74 -8.02
CA ASP A 93 -7.40 -11.70 -8.07
C ASP A 93 -7.10 -10.56 -7.06
N PRO A 94 -6.99 -9.30 -7.51
CA PRO A 94 -6.64 -8.18 -6.65
C PRO A 94 -7.65 -7.93 -5.51
N ARG A 95 -8.94 -8.24 -5.72
CA ARG A 95 -9.97 -8.07 -4.68
C ARG A 95 -9.79 -9.11 -3.59
N ASN A 96 -9.52 -10.37 -3.94
CA ASN A 96 -9.20 -11.42 -2.97
C ASN A 96 -7.91 -11.10 -2.20
N GLN A 97 -6.86 -10.63 -2.88
CA GLN A 97 -5.65 -10.17 -2.18
C GLN A 97 -5.94 -9.01 -1.22
N GLN A 98 -6.86 -8.13 -1.57
CA GLN A 98 -7.28 -7.02 -0.71
C GLN A 98 -8.07 -7.49 0.50
N GLU A 99 -9.03 -8.40 0.33
CA GLU A 99 -9.76 -9.00 1.47
C GLU A 99 -8.82 -9.77 2.41
N LEU A 100 -7.83 -10.49 1.84
CA LEU A 100 -6.79 -11.16 2.61
C LEU A 100 -5.95 -10.16 3.42
N TYR A 101 -5.57 -9.04 2.82
CA TYR A 101 -4.79 -8.00 3.49
C TYR A 101 -5.59 -7.27 4.58
N VAL A 102 -6.87 -6.97 4.32
CA VAL A 102 -7.79 -6.39 5.33
C VAL A 102 -7.96 -7.36 6.51
N ALA A 103 -8.06 -8.66 6.24
CA ALA A 103 -8.18 -9.67 7.27
C ALA A 103 -6.96 -9.75 8.21
N LEU A 104 -5.79 -9.19 7.84
CA LEU A 104 -4.63 -9.09 8.73
C LEU A 104 -4.91 -8.21 9.97
N GLY A 105 -5.90 -7.31 9.89
CA GLY A 105 -6.37 -6.50 11.01
C GLY A 105 -5.42 -5.38 11.43
N GLU A 106 -4.37 -5.10 10.65
CA GLU A 106 -3.45 -4.00 10.88
C GLU A 106 -2.83 -3.48 9.58
N ARG A 107 -2.31 -2.25 9.64
CA ARG A 107 -1.66 -1.57 8.52
C ARG A 107 -0.19 -1.95 8.49
N LEU A 108 0.28 -2.53 7.38
CA LEU A 108 1.67 -2.95 7.19
C LEU A 108 2.39 -2.02 6.20
N PRO A 109 3.74 -1.92 6.26
CA PRO A 109 4.54 -1.11 5.32
C PRO A 109 4.61 -1.70 3.89
N LEU A 110 3.57 -2.42 3.47
CA LEU A 110 3.33 -2.95 2.12
C LEU A 110 2.12 -2.28 1.46
N GLU A 111 1.32 -1.53 2.21
CA GLU A 111 0.04 -1.01 1.70
C GLU A 111 0.20 -0.13 0.47
N VAL A 112 1.11 0.83 0.50
CA VAL A 112 1.32 1.76 -0.62
C VAL A 112 1.83 1.03 -1.87
N HIS A 113 2.59 -0.05 -1.69
CA HIS A 113 3.02 -0.90 -2.81
C HIS A 113 1.81 -1.48 -3.55
N ARG A 114 0.86 -2.05 -2.80
CA ARG A 114 -0.34 -2.70 -3.36
C ARG A 114 -1.38 -1.70 -3.85
N ALA A 115 -1.61 -0.64 -3.09
CA ALA A 115 -2.71 0.29 -3.32
C ALA A 115 -2.37 1.43 -4.30
N MET A 116 -1.09 1.77 -4.47
CA MET A 116 -0.69 2.92 -5.29
C MET A 116 0.42 2.60 -6.30
N PHE A 117 1.49 1.90 -5.88
CA PHE A 117 2.63 1.63 -6.76
C PHE A 117 2.26 0.71 -7.93
N ILE A 118 1.65 -0.47 -7.65
CA ILE A 118 1.21 -1.40 -8.70
C ILE A 118 0.15 -0.75 -9.60
N PRO A 119 -0.96 -0.17 -9.09
CA PRO A 119 -1.95 0.48 -9.95
C PRO A 119 -1.38 1.64 -10.77
N THR A 120 -0.39 2.38 -10.25
CA THR A 120 0.24 3.44 -11.05
C THR A 120 1.01 2.87 -12.23
N LEU A 121 1.74 1.77 -12.04
CA LEU A 121 2.42 1.08 -13.14
C LEU A 121 1.39 0.59 -14.17
N GLU A 122 0.30 -0.04 -13.75
CA GLU A 122 -0.74 -0.58 -14.64
C GLU A 122 -1.41 0.50 -15.49
N ASN A 123 -1.67 1.67 -14.89
CA ASN A 123 -2.46 2.71 -15.55
C ASN A 123 -1.62 3.75 -16.30
N GLN A 124 -0.31 3.83 -16.07
CA GLN A 124 0.49 4.97 -16.52
C GLN A 124 1.87 4.63 -17.09
N ALA A 125 2.34 3.40 -16.90
CA ALA A 125 3.54 2.95 -17.58
C ALA A 125 3.18 2.50 -19.00
N ASP A 126 4.09 2.71 -19.95
CA ASP A 126 3.95 2.15 -21.30
C ASP A 126 4.14 0.61 -21.29
N GLN A 127 3.94 -0.04 -22.44
CA GLN A 127 4.00 -1.50 -22.54
C GLN A 127 5.38 -2.07 -22.15
N GLU A 128 6.47 -1.39 -22.51
CA GLU A 128 7.84 -1.83 -22.22
C GLU A 128 8.13 -1.73 -20.71
N GLN A 129 7.78 -0.59 -20.12
CA GLN A 129 7.89 -0.36 -18.69
C GLN A 129 7.00 -1.32 -17.88
N GLN A 130 5.79 -1.60 -18.34
CA GLN A 130 4.90 -2.59 -17.73
C GLN A 130 5.52 -3.99 -17.76
N ALA A 131 6.04 -4.42 -18.92
CA ALA A 131 6.70 -5.72 -19.08
C ALA A 131 7.93 -5.86 -18.17
N LYS A 132 8.68 -4.77 -17.95
CA LYS A 132 9.84 -4.75 -17.05
C LYS A 132 9.45 -4.80 -15.57
N TRP A 133 8.53 -3.93 -15.14
CA TRP A 133 8.31 -3.65 -13.71
C TRP A 133 7.13 -4.38 -13.08
N LEU A 134 6.03 -4.61 -13.80
CA LEU A 134 4.84 -5.25 -13.22
C LEU A 134 5.09 -6.69 -12.76
N PRO A 135 5.79 -7.56 -13.54
CA PRO A 135 6.08 -8.91 -13.07
C PRO A 135 6.92 -8.92 -11.79
N LEU A 136 7.86 -8.00 -11.66
CA LEU A 136 8.69 -7.86 -10.46
C LEU A 136 7.87 -7.37 -9.26
N ALA A 137 7.01 -6.38 -9.47
CA ALA A 137 6.15 -5.80 -8.43
C ALA A 137 5.11 -6.81 -7.93
N ARG A 138 4.35 -7.44 -8.84
CA ARG A 138 3.32 -8.43 -8.50
C ARG A 138 3.89 -9.67 -7.81
N ASN A 139 5.12 -10.05 -8.12
CA ASN A 139 5.81 -11.16 -7.46
C ASN A 139 6.57 -10.76 -6.19
N PHE A 140 6.43 -9.50 -5.72
CA PHE A 140 7.12 -8.95 -4.55
C PHE A 140 8.64 -9.07 -4.63
N LYS A 141 9.21 -9.08 -5.85
CA LYS A 141 10.66 -9.00 -6.08
C LYS A 141 11.17 -7.58 -5.90
N ILE A 142 10.29 -6.61 -6.12
CA ILE A 142 10.48 -5.21 -5.74
C ILE A 142 9.33 -4.78 -4.85
N ILE A 143 9.64 -4.02 -3.80
CA ILE A 143 8.65 -3.33 -2.98
C ILE A 143 8.71 -1.86 -3.31
N GLY A 144 7.58 -1.29 -3.68
CA GLY A 144 7.47 0.06 -4.23
C GLY A 144 6.65 1.00 -3.34
N THR A 145 6.85 2.29 -3.50
CA THR A 145 6.03 3.33 -2.86
C THR A 145 5.68 4.45 -3.84
N TYR A 146 4.72 5.30 -3.48
CA TYR A 146 4.26 6.41 -4.28
C TYR A 146 4.58 7.73 -3.57
N ALA A 147 5.58 8.43 -4.07
CA ALA A 147 6.19 9.59 -3.46
C ALA A 147 5.75 10.90 -4.14
N GLN A 148 4.54 11.36 -3.79
CA GLN A 148 3.98 12.63 -4.25
C GLN A 148 4.16 13.74 -3.24
N THR A 149 3.59 13.57 -2.04
CA THR A 149 3.56 14.56 -0.97
C THR A 149 4.97 14.96 -0.55
N GLU A 150 5.15 16.26 -0.37
CA GLU A 150 6.34 16.91 0.16
C GLU A 150 6.03 17.52 1.52
N MET A 151 7.07 17.84 2.29
CA MET A 151 6.90 18.50 3.58
C MET A 151 6.17 19.85 3.45
N GLY A 152 6.43 20.61 2.37
CA GLY A 152 5.77 21.88 2.08
C GLY A 152 4.46 21.77 1.30
N HIS A 153 4.21 20.63 0.64
CA HIS A 153 3.12 20.51 -0.35
C HIS A 153 2.44 19.14 -0.31
N GLY A 154 1.17 19.12 0.10
CA GLY A 154 0.28 17.94 0.02
C GLY A 154 -0.94 18.21 -0.86
N SER A 155 -1.84 19.08 -0.39
CA SER A 155 -3.06 19.44 -1.12
C SER A 155 -2.77 20.23 -2.41
N ASN A 156 -1.85 21.19 -2.34
CA ASN A 156 -1.41 21.98 -3.50
C ASN A 156 -0.33 21.23 -4.28
N VAL A 157 -0.72 20.24 -5.08
CA VAL A 157 0.20 19.42 -5.88
C VAL A 157 0.92 20.24 -6.95
N GLN A 158 0.31 21.33 -7.45
CA GLN A 158 0.98 22.23 -8.40
C GLN A 158 2.15 23.00 -7.76
N GLY A 159 2.15 23.10 -6.43
CA GLY A 159 3.17 23.79 -5.65
C GLY A 159 4.46 23.01 -5.43
N ILE A 160 4.48 21.70 -5.72
CA ILE A 160 5.65 20.84 -5.42
C ILE A 160 6.96 21.42 -5.96
N GLU A 161 8.03 21.16 -5.23
CA GLU A 161 9.34 21.76 -5.43
C GLU A 161 10.35 20.77 -6.02
N THR A 162 10.12 19.45 -5.86
CA THR A 162 10.98 18.43 -6.48
C THR A 162 11.01 18.62 -7.99
N THR A 163 12.21 18.64 -8.58
CA THR A 163 12.39 18.78 -10.03
C THR A 163 12.91 17.49 -10.67
N ALA A 164 12.59 17.31 -11.94
CA ALA A 164 13.12 16.28 -12.83
C ALA A 164 13.69 16.98 -14.07
N ILE A 165 15.01 17.12 -14.12
CA ILE A 165 15.71 17.88 -15.17
C ILE A 165 16.27 16.89 -16.18
N TYR A 166 15.93 17.04 -17.47
CA TYR A 166 16.44 16.15 -18.52
C TYR A 166 17.87 16.53 -18.96
N ASP A 167 18.81 15.60 -18.79
CA ASP A 167 20.19 15.69 -19.30
C ASP A 167 20.26 15.03 -20.69
N LYS A 168 20.23 15.86 -21.74
CA LYS A 168 20.30 15.41 -23.13
C LYS A 168 21.58 14.64 -23.47
N GLY A 169 22.70 14.98 -22.83
CA GLY A 169 23.99 14.34 -23.10
C GLY A 169 24.02 12.88 -22.64
N LYS A 170 23.22 12.55 -21.61
CA LYS A 170 23.11 11.20 -21.05
C LYS A 170 21.79 10.50 -21.34
N GLN A 171 20.81 11.23 -21.88
CA GLN A 171 19.43 10.75 -22.03
C GLN A 171 18.85 10.28 -20.68
N GLU A 172 19.05 11.09 -19.65
CA GLU A 172 18.72 10.77 -18.25
C GLU A 172 17.91 11.89 -17.60
N TYR A 173 17.17 11.58 -16.53
CA TYR A 173 16.55 12.59 -15.67
C TYR A 173 17.29 12.74 -14.35
N VAL A 174 17.62 13.97 -13.97
CA VAL A 174 18.19 14.32 -12.67
C VAL A 174 17.06 14.75 -11.74
N ILE A 175 16.78 13.95 -10.71
CA ILE A 175 15.77 14.28 -9.70
C ILE A 175 16.43 15.03 -8.56
N ASN A 176 15.90 16.21 -8.25
CA ASN A 176 16.45 17.09 -7.23
C ASN A 176 15.38 17.55 -6.24
N SER A 177 15.75 17.59 -4.96
CA SER A 177 14.97 18.17 -3.88
C SER A 177 15.68 19.45 -3.40
N PRO A 178 15.38 20.62 -4.00
CA PRO A 178 16.19 21.83 -3.85
C PRO A 178 16.12 22.46 -2.46
N THR A 179 15.06 22.19 -1.70
CA THR A 179 14.78 22.81 -0.40
C THR A 179 14.46 21.75 0.65
N LEU A 180 14.51 22.12 1.93
CA LEU A 180 14.07 21.23 3.00
C LEU A 180 12.59 20.84 2.85
N THR A 181 11.76 21.79 2.42
CA THR A 181 10.32 21.61 2.20
C THR A 181 10.00 20.71 1.02
N SER A 182 10.90 20.62 0.03
CA SER A 182 10.76 19.73 -1.13
C SER A 182 10.97 18.24 -0.85
N ARG A 183 11.43 17.88 0.35
CA ARG A 183 11.63 16.47 0.72
C ARG A 183 10.30 15.73 0.71
N LYS A 184 10.28 14.56 0.06
CA LYS A 184 9.11 13.68 0.06
C LYS A 184 8.77 13.26 1.49
N TRP A 185 7.50 13.39 1.86
CA TRP A 185 7.05 13.30 3.25
C TRP A 185 5.69 12.62 3.33
N TRP A 186 5.58 11.59 4.18
CA TRP A 186 4.46 10.63 4.33
C TRP A 186 4.36 9.38 3.43
N PRO A 187 5.07 9.20 2.30
CA PRO A 187 4.91 7.97 1.50
C PRO A 187 5.18 6.70 2.32
N GLY A 188 4.15 5.88 2.49
CA GLY A 188 4.24 4.65 3.28
C GLY A 188 5.30 3.71 2.75
N GLY A 189 6.11 3.15 3.65
CA GLY A 189 7.23 2.27 3.30
C GLY A 189 8.50 2.98 2.84
N LEU A 190 8.47 4.27 2.48
CA LEU A 190 9.61 5.00 1.90
C LEU A 190 10.84 5.02 2.79
N GLY A 191 10.66 5.14 4.11
CA GLY A 191 11.78 5.29 5.04
C GLY A 191 12.60 4.02 5.26
N SER A 192 12.06 2.81 5.03
CA SER A 192 12.77 1.58 5.43
C SER A 192 12.35 0.30 4.69
N THR A 193 11.26 0.29 3.92
CA THR A 193 10.71 -0.95 3.31
C THR A 193 10.70 -0.92 1.80
N ALA A 194 10.45 0.24 1.20
CA ALA A 194 10.39 0.40 -0.23
C ALA A 194 11.80 0.34 -0.84
N THR A 195 11.99 -0.59 -1.76
CA THR A 195 13.16 -0.68 -2.64
C THR A 195 13.01 0.17 -3.90
N HIS A 196 11.82 0.66 -4.20
CA HIS A 196 11.51 1.43 -5.41
C HIS A 196 10.49 2.52 -5.05
N ALA A 197 10.51 3.63 -5.78
CA ALA A 197 9.57 4.72 -5.59
C ALA A 197 9.17 5.32 -6.93
N ILE A 198 7.88 5.59 -7.09
CA ILE A 198 7.36 6.47 -8.14
C ILE A 198 7.41 7.89 -7.57
N VAL A 199 8.22 8.75 -8.15
CA VAL A 199 8.45 10.10 -7.62
C VAL A 199 7.72 11.12 -8.49
N TYR A 200 6.91 11.96 -7.84
CA TYR A 200 6.22 13.07 -8.48
C TYR A 200 7.12 14.30 -8.48
N ALA A 201 7.40 14.86 -9.66
CA ALA A 201 8.33 15.98 -9.81
C ALA A 201 7.90 16.93 -10.94
N ARG A 202 8.42 18.15 -10.90
CA ARG A 202 8.28 19.13 -11.97
C ARG A 202 9.27 18.83 -13.08
N LEU A 203 8.77 18.63 -14.30
CA LEU A 203 9.61 18.42 -15.47
C LEU A 203 10.26 19.72 -15.94
N GLU A 204 11.57 19.66 -16.17
CA GLU A 204 12.36 20.70 -16.80
C GLU A 204 13.17 20.12 -17.97
N ILE A 205 13.04 20.73 -19.14
CA ILE A 205 13.78 20.38 -20.36
C ILE A 205 14.34 21.66 -20.96
N ASP A 206 15.64 21.70 -21.23
CA ASP A 206 16.33 22.87 -21.80
C ASP A 206 16.12 24.17 -21.00
N GLY A 207 16.13 24.07 -19.66
CA GLY A 207 15.87 25.20 -18.76
C GLY A 207 14.41 25.70 -18.76
N VAL A 208 13.53 25.07 -19.56
CA VAL A 208 12.11 25.41 -19.61
C VAL A 208 11.32 24.49 -18.69
N LYS A 209 10.80 25.07 -17.61
CA LYS A 209 9.83 24.41 -16.73
C LYS A 209 8.52 24.23 -17.49
N LYS A 210 8.11 22.98 -17.70
CA LYS A 210 6.84 22.69 -18.39
C LYS A 210 5.66 23.02 -17.44
N LYS A 211 4.77 23.92 -17.87
CA LYS A 211 3.50 24.24 -17.19
C LYS A 211 2.37 23.38 -17.80
N CYS A 212 1.33 23.06 -17.01
CA CYS A 212 0.17 22.17 -17.27
C CYS A 212 0.36 20.69 -16.79
N PRO A 213 -0.70 19.85 -16.64
CA PRO A 213 -0.81 18.74 -15.67
C PRO A 213 0.05 17.52 -15.99
N SER A 214 1.07 17.69 -16.82
CA SER A 214 2.12 16.75 -17.16
C SER A 214 3.14 16.66 -16.03
N PHE A 215 2.68 16.21 -14.86
CA PHE A 215 3.56 15.69 -13.84
C PHE A 215 4.25 14.45 -14.42
N HIS A 216 5.55 14.54 -14.65
CA HIS A 216 6.32 13.39 -15.09
C HIS A 216 6.71 12.58 -13.87
N ARG A 217 6.38 11.29 -13.92
CA ARG A 217 6.68 10.33 -12.86
C ARG A 217 8.03 9.73 -13.19
N ALA A 218 9.04 10.12 -12.43
CA ALA A 218 10.33 9.45 -12.52
C ALA A 218 10.27 8.18 -11.67
N PHE A 219 10.66 7.06 -12.29
CA PHE A 219 10.84 5.80 -11.57
C PHE A 219 12.20 5.78 -10.90
N LYS A 220 12.21 5.64 -9.57
CA LYS A 220 13.41 5.37 -8.79
C LYS A 220 13.44 3.91 -8.36
N ILE A 221 14.60 3.28 -8.52
CA ILE A 221 15.03 2.11 -7.76
C ILE A 221 15.79 2.64 -6.52
N VAL A 222 15.20 2.54 -5.33
CA VAL A 222 15.89 2.77 -4.04
C VAL A 222 16.58 1.47 -3.61
N GLY A 223 17.77 1.17 -4.14
CA GLY A 223 18.59 0.08 -3.63
C GLY A 223 19.48 0.56 -2.47
N GLY A 224 19.17 0.22 -1.21
CA GLY A 224 20.14 0.33 -0.10
C GLY A 224 19.54 0.47 1.32
N PRO A 225 20.23 -0.07 2.36
CA PRO A 225 19.71 -0.18 3.73
C PRO A 225 19.70 1.11 4.58
N TYR A 226 19.95 2.28 3.98
CA TYR A 226 20.02 3.56 4.70
C TYR A 226 19.22 4.65 3.99
N ALA A 227 17.88 4.54 3.99
CA ALA A 227 16.97 5.53 3.41
C ALA A 227 16.69 6.76 4.32
N ALA A 228 17.60 7.09 5.26
CA ALA A 228 17.41 8.14 6.25
C ALA A 228 18.16 9.46 5.97
N THR A 229 19.06 9.51 4.98
CA THR A 229 19.80 10.74 4.65
C THR A 229 19.59 11.12 3.18
N TRP A 230 18.63 12.02 2.98
CA TRP A 230 18.29 12.62 1.69
C TRP A 230 19.28 13.76 1.37
N ASP A 231 20.45 13.40 0.83
CA ASP A 231 21.46 14.35 0.36
C ASP A 231 21.23 14.83 -1.08
N ARG A 232 21.89 15.94 -1.43
CA ARG A 232 21.41 16.97 -2.39
C ARG A 232 21.49 16.65 -3.90
N HIS A 233 22.05 15.52 -4.34
CA HIS A 233 22.19 15.25 -5.78
C HIS A 233 22.11 13.76 -6.11
N TRP A 234 21.24 13.37 -7.05
CA TRP A 234 21.08 12.00 -7.53
C TRP A 234 20.93 11.96 -9.06
N ARG A 235 21.52 10.93 -9.72
CA ARG A 235 21.43 10.67 -11.17
C ARG A 235 20.54 9.44 -11.43
N TYR A 236 19.71 9.44 -12.47
CA TYR A 236 18.84 8.30 -12.83
C TYR A 236 18.94 7.91 -14.30
N TRP A 237 18.93 6.60 -14.52
CA TRP A 237 18.88 5.94 -15.82
C TRP A 237 17.43 5.87 -16.33
N THR A 238 17.20 6.39 -17.54
CA THR A 238 16.09 5.97 -18.40
C THR A 238 16.68 5.16 -19.54
N GLU A 239 16.76 3.83 -19.39
CA GLU A 239 16.97 2.96 -20.55
C GLU A 239 15.66 2.90 -21.31
N GLY A 240 15.68 3.38 -22.55
CA GLY A 240 14.48 3.54 -23.37
C GLY A 240 13.99 4.97 -23.31
N GLY A 241 14.42 5.78 -24.28
CA GLY A 241 13.91 7.13 -24.47
C GLY A 241 12.39 7.08 -24.55
N ILE A 242 11.72 7.69 -23.57
CA ILE A 242 10.28 7.88 -23.59
C ILE A 242 9.99 8.75 -24.81
N GLN A 243 9.39 8.16 -25.84
CA GLN A 243 8.88 8.92 -26.98
C GLN A 243 7.75 9.79 -26.46
N LEU A 244 7.97 11.10 -26.50
CA LEU A 244 6.96 12.11 -26.24
C LEU A 244 5.90 11.98 -27.35
N ALA A 245 4.64 11.77 -26.97
CA ALA A 245 3.49 12.03 -27.83
C ALA A 245 3.26 13.54 -27.95
#